data_AF-A0AAE1S9S9-F1
#
_entry.id   AF-A0AAE1S9S9-F1
#
_cell.length_a   1.000
_cell.length_b   1.000
_cell.length_c   1.000
_cell.angle_alpha   90.00
_cell.angle_beta   90.00
_cell.angle_gamma   90.00
#
_symmetry.space_group_name_H-M   'P 1'
#
loop_
_entity.id
_entity.type
_entity.pdbx_description
1 polymer ?
#
loop_
_entity_poly.entity_id
_entity_poly.type
_entity_poly.pdbx_seq_one_letter_code
_entity_poly.pdbx_strand_id
1 'polypeptide(L)'
;MGPINADCERPKRLGERIGAGRDLIKYVVSPISGELVHVNEMSEHMMISLIDPKYSEQKEMMFAKIRETTLAHDDEISRNIVELARTRPDIFGTTEDEV
;
A
#
# COMPACT_ATOMS: atom_id res chain seq x y z
N MET A 1 -3.21 -60.22 8.66
CA MET A 1 -3.84 -59.47 7.57
C MET A 1 -5.11 -58.83 8.11
N GLY A 2 -5.08 -57.53 8.42
CA GLY A 2 -6.28 -56.75 8.74
C GLY A 2 -6.27 -55.49 7.86
N PRO A 3 -7.42 -55.05 7.31
CA PRO A 3 -7.43 -53.90 6.41
C PRO A 3 -7.21 -52.60 7.20
N ILE A 4 -6.31 -51.76 6.68
CA ILE A 4 -6.09 -50.39 7.11
C ILE A 4 -7.30 -49.58 6.63
N ASN A 5 -8.12 -49.07 7.55
CA ASN A 5 -9.22 -48.18 7.21
C ASN A 5 -8.65 -46.87 6.63
N ALA A 6 -9.06 -46.54 5.41
CA ALA A 6 -8.70 -45.31 4.73
C ALA A 6 -9.72 -44.22 5.09
N ASP A 7 -9.57 -43.62 6.26
CA ASP A 7 -10.29 -42.39 6.61
C ASP A 7 -9.53 -41.21 5.98
N CYS A 8 -9.83 -40.95 4.71
CA CYS A 8 -9.44 -39.72 4.03
C CYS A 8 -10.30 -38.57 4.58
N GLU A 9 -9.89 -38.03 5.72
CA GLU A 9 -10.41 -36.76 6.20
C GLU A 9 -9.98 -35.65 5.24
N ARG A 10 -10.93 -35.24 4.38
CA ARG A 10 -10.85 -34.03 3.55
C ARG A 10 -10.42 -32.85 4.45
N PRO A 11 -9.24 -32.22 4.25
CA PRO A 11 -8.93 -31.00 4.98
C PRO A 11 -9.92 -29.93 4.52
N LYS A 12 -10.80 -29.54 5.45
CA LYS A 12 -11.73 -28.42 5.28
C LYS A 12 -10.87 -27.18 5.06
N ARG A 13 -11.12 -26.49 3.94
CA ARG A 13 -10.53 -25.21 3.58
C ARG A 13 -10.56 -24.29 4.81
N LEU A 14 -9.40 -24.02 5.41
CA LEU A 14 -9.28 -23.09 6.54
C LEU A 14 -9.17 -21.67 5.95
N GLY A 15 -10.27 -21.25 5.34
CA GLY A 15 -10.36 -19.99 4.62
C GLY A 15 -11.55 -19.16 5.09
N GLU A 16 -11.88 -19.18 6.38
CA GLU A 16 -12.76 -18.14 6.94
C GLU A 16 -12.76 -18.12 8.46
N ARG A 17 -12.91 -16.89 8.98
CA ARG A 17 -13.06 -16.45 10.39
C ARG A 17 -11.79 -15.99 11.09
N ILE A 18 -11.46 -14.71 10.94
CA ILE A 18 -11.01 -13.87 12.07
C ILE A 18 -11.72 -12.53 11.87
N GLY A 19 -12.75 -12.16 12.61
CA GLY A 19 -12.67 -11.85 14.03
C GLY A 19 -12.25 -10.39 14.18
N ALA A 20 -13.23 -9.50 14.36
CA ALA A 20 -13.05 -8.11 14.74
C ALA A 20 -12.19 -8.04 16.01
N GLY A 21 -11.03 -7.39 15.92
CA GLY A 21 -10.03 -7.31 17.00
C GLY A 21 -8.58 -7.14 16.50
N ARG A 22 -8.37 -6.60 15.29
CA ARG A 22 -7.08 -6.68 14.57
C ARG A 22 -6.31 -5.35 14.51
N ASP A 23 -6.56 -4.42 15.41
CA ASP A 23 -6.01 -3.07 15.30
C ASP A 23 -4.60 -2.87 15.90
N LEU A 24 -4.04 -3.86 16.60
CA LEU A 24 -2.76 -3.66 17.30
C LEU A 24 -1.51 -4.03 16.46
N ILE A 25 -1.64 -4.93 15.48
CA ILE A 25 -0.57 -5.25 14.53
C ILE A 25 -1.12 -4.91 13.14
N LYS A 26 -1.13 -3.61 12.82
CA LYS A 26 -1.63 -3.17 11.51
C LYS A 26 -0.61 -3.45 10.41
N TYR A 27 0.67 -3.32 10.69
CA TYR A 27 1.74 -3.44 9.70
C TYR A 27 2.85 -4.40 10.14
N VAL A 28 3.38 -5.17 9.20
CA VAL A 28 4.50 -6.10 9.37
C VAL A 28 5.48 -5.91 8.22
N VAL A 29 6.77 -6.10 8.49
CA VAL A 29 7.83 -6.01 7.48
C VAL A 29 7.85 -7.30 6.64
N SER A 30 7.81 -7.16 5.32
CA SER A 30 7.95 -8.29 4.40
C SER A 30 9.36 -8.90 4.50
N PRO A 31 9.50 -10.22 4.66
CA PRO A 31 10.80 -10.89 4.68
C PRO A 31 11.57 -10.83 3.36
N ILE A 32 10.87 -10.62 2.24
CA ILE A 32 11.45 -10.69 0.89
C ILE A 32 11.86 -9.30 0.42
N SER A 33 11.00 -8.30 0.61
CA SER A 33 11.22 -6.94 0.12
C SER A 33 11.63 -5.95 1.20
N GLY A 34 11.45 -6.28 2.49
CA GLY A 34 11.68 -5.34 3.60
C GLY A 34 10.64 -4.21 3.68
N GLU A 35 9.58 -4.25 2.86
CA GLU A 35 8.53 -3.22 2.85
C GLU A 35 7.55 -3.39 4.02
N LEU A 36 7.03 -2.26 4.53
CA LEU A 36 5.96 -2.24 5.55
C LEU A 36 4.62 -2.52 4.90
N VAL A 37 4.02 -3.66 5.20
CA VAL A 37 2.78 -4.15 4.56
C VAL A 37 1.73 -4.39 5.62
N HIS A 38 0.46 -4.10 5.30
CA HIS A 38 -0.63 -4.36 6.22
C HIS A 38 -0.81 -5.88 6.44
N VAL A 39 -1.11 -6.31 7.67
CA VAL A 39 -1.22 -7.76 7.99
C VAL A 39 -2.27 -8.46 7.12
N ASN A 40 -3.35 -7.75 6.77
CA ASN A 40 -4.39 -8.29 5.88
C ASN A 40 -3.93 -8.47 4.42
N GLU A 41 -2.90 -7.72 4.00
CA GLU A 41 -2.41 -7.65 2.61
C GLU A 41 -1.09 -8.42 2.44
N MET A 42 -0.51 -8.97 3.51
CA MET A 42 0.76 -9.69 3.47
C MET A 42 0.75 -10.88 2.51
N SER A 43 -0.36 -11.62 2.44
CA SER A 43 -0.49 -12.76 1.51
C SER A 43 -0.43 -12.33 0.06
N GLU A 44 -1.09 -11.22 -0.28
CA GLU A 44 -1.08 -10.66 -1.64
C GLU A 44 0.28 -10.09 -1.97
N HIS A 45 0.90 -9.37 -1.03
CA HIS A 45 2.24 -8.83 -1.17
C HIS A 45 3.29 -9.91 -1.45
N MET A 46 3.23 -11.03 -0.72
CA MET A 46 4.09 -12.19 -0.98
C MET A 46 3.80 -12.81 -2.34
N MET A 47 2.52 -12.97 -2.69
CA MET A 47 2.13 -13.56 -3.98
C MET A 47 2.65 -12.71 -5.16
N ILE A 48 2.45 -11.40 -5.11
CA ILE A 48 2.91 -10.48 -6.16
C ILE A 48 4.44 -10.49 -6.25
N SER A 49 5.12 -10.43 -5.10
CA SER A 49 6.60 -10.42 -5.05
C SER A 49 7.22 -11.70 -5.61
N LEU A 50 6.57 -12.85 -5.43
CA LEU A 50 7.04 -14.15 -5.92
C LEU A 50 6.67 -14.43 -7.39
N ILE A 51 5.67 -13.73 -7.94
CA ILE A 51 5.18 -13.96 -9.32
C ILE A 51 6.09 -13.34 -10.37
N ASP A 52 6.68 -12.17 -10.12
CA ASP A 52 7.60 -11.57 -11.09
C ASP A 52 8.69 -10.69 -10.44
N PRO A 53 9.96 -11.15 -10.42
CA PRO A 53 11.07 -10.34 -9.94
C PRO A 53 11.34 -9.10 -10.81
N LYS A 54 10.97 -9.11 -12.11
CA LYS A 54 11.19 -7.96 -13.00
C LYS A 54 10.22 -6.82 -12.76
N TYR A 55 9.03 -7.11 -12.21
CA TYR A 55 8.05 -6.09 -11.89
C TYR A 55 8.57 -5.11 -10.83
N SER A 56 9.35 -5.59 -9.87
CA SER A 56 10.00 -4.74 -8.86
C SER A 56 10.94 -3.72 -9.50
N GLU A 57 11.82 -4.16 -10.40
CA GLU A 57 12.77 -3.29 -11.09
C GLU A 57 12.05 -2.25 -11.98
N GLN A 58 11.00 -2.67 -12.69
CA GLN A 58 10.21 -1.77 -13.53
C GLN A 58 9.44 -0.74 -12.72
N LYS A 59 8.86 -1.16 -11.59
CA LYS A 59 8.21 -0.26 -10.62
C LYS A 59 9.22 0.74 -10.08
N GLU A 60 10.41 0.30 -9.71
CA GLU A 60 11.47 1.18 -9.20
C GLU A 60 11.94 2.18 -10.28
N MET A 61 12.17 1.75 -11.52
CA MET A 61 12.48 2.64 -12.64
C MET A 61 11.36 3.66 -12.90
N MET A 62 10.09 3.24 -12.82
CA MET A 62 8.95 4.14 -12.94
C MET A 62 8.91 5.17 -11.80
N PHE A 63 9.12 4.73 -10.55
CA PHE A 63 9.17 5.63 -9.39
C PHE A 63 10.34 6.61 -9.46
N ALA A 64 11.52 6.16 -9.92
CA ALA A 64 12.67 7.01 -10.15
C ALA A 64 12.35 8.07 -11.21
N LYS A 65 11.70 7.67 -12.31
CA LYS A 65 11.26 8.60 -13.35
C LYS A 65 10.25 9.62 -12.83
N ILE A 66 9.32 9.22 -11.96
CA ILE A 66 8.39 10.17 -11.32
C ILE A 66 9.16 11.20 -10.50
N ARG A 67 10.12 10.75 -9.67
CA ARG A 67 10.98 11.64 -8.87
C ARG A 67 11.86 12.57 -9.71
N GLU A 68 12.33 12.10 -10.87
CA GLU A 68 13.15 12.90 -11.78
C GLU A 68 12.32 13.89 -12.61
N THR A 69 11.09 13.51 -12.97
CA THR A 69 10.20 14.33 -13.80
C THR A 69 9.38 15.35 -13.01
N THR A 70 9.32 15.26 -11.68
CA THR A 70 8.77 16.33 -10.83
C THR A 70 9.65 17.57 -10.95
N LEU A 71 9.17 18.54 -11.75
CA LEU A 71 9.88 19.75 -12.14
C LEU A 71 10.21 20.69 -10.96
N ALA A 72 9.48 20.59 -9.85
CA ALA A 72 9.64 21.41 -8.66
C ALA A 72 9.69 20.51 -7.42
N HIS A 73 10.55 20.86 -6.45
CA HIS A 73 10.61 20.17 -5.16
C HIS A 73 9.37 20.50 -4.30
N ASP A 74 9.04 19.67 -3.31
CA ASP A 74 7.84 19.85 -2.47
C ASP A 74 7.78 21.24 -1.80
N ASP A 75 8.95 21.78 -1.41
CA ASP A 75 9.10 23.13 -0.85
C ASP A 75 8.83 24.25 -1.87
N GLU A 76 9.09 24.00 -3.15
CA GLU A 76 8.79 24.95 -4.23
C GLU A 76 7.32 24.87 -4.62
N ILE A 77 6.73 23.67 -4.61
CA ILE A 77 5.30 23.46 -4.85
C ILE A 77 4.47 24.21 -3.81
N SER A 78 4.79 24.04 -2.53
CA SER A 78 4.08 24.72 -1.44
C SER A 78 4.19 26.24 -1.52
N ARG A 79 5.39 26.78 -1.78
CA ARG A 79 5.60 28.22 -1.99
C ARG A 79 4.80 28.75 -3.18
N ASN A 80 4.86 28.07 -4.32
CA ASN A 80 4.14 28.47 -5.54
C ASN A 80 2.62 28.46 -5.34
N ILE A 81 2.08 27.46 -4.63
CA ILE A 81 0.65 27.39 -4.31
C ILE A 81 0.23 28.58 -3.43
N VAL A 82 1.02 28.94 -2.42
CA VAL A 82 0.74 30.10 -1.55
C VAL A 82 0.82 31.42 -2.31
N GLU A 83 1.81 31.58 -3.20
CA GLU A 83 1.93 32.76 -4.06
C GLU A 83 0.75 32.90 -5.04
N LEU A 84 0.31 31.79 -5.62
CA LEU A 84 -0.89 31.77 -6.48
C LEU A 84 -2.15 32.15 -5.71
N ALA A 85 -2.33 31.62 -4.50
CA ALA A 85 -3.46 31.96 -3.64
C ALA A 85 -3.49 33.45 -3.27
N ARG A 86 -2.33 34.08 -3.05
CA ARG A 86 -2.22 35.53 -2.81
C ARG A 86 -2.51 36.36 -4.06
N THR A 87 -2.06 35.89 -5.22
CA THR A 87 -2.21 36.61 -6.50
C THR A 87 -3.64 36.53 -7.02
N ARG A 88 -4.34 35.42 -6.72
CA ARG A 88 -5.74 35.19 -7.09
C ARG A 88 -6.56 34.74 -5.89
N PRO A 89 -6.90 35.69 -4.99
CA PRO A 89 -7.76 35.41 -3.85
C PRO A 89 -9.19 35.05 -4.26
N ASP A 90 -9.56 35.18 -5.53
CA ASP A 90 -10.85 34.76 -6.09
C ASP A 90 -10.95 33.26 -6.35
N ILE A 91 -9.82 32.58 -6.57
CA ILE A 91 -9.76 31.12 -6.82
C ILE A 91 -9.61 30.34 -5.51
N PHE A 92 -8.82 30.89 -4.59
CA PHE A 92 -8.53 30.29 -3.29
C PHE A 92 -9.26 31.03 -2.15
N GLY A 93 -10.32 31.77 -2.52
CA GLY A 93 -11.08 32.67 -1.66
C GLY A 93 -11.69 31.99 -0.44
N THR A 94 -11.31 32.56 0.69
CA THR A 94 -11.70 32.34 2.08
C THR A 94 -13.19 32.07 2.31
N THR A 95 -13.49 31.03 3.08
CA THR A 95 -14.51 31.16 4.13
C THR A 95 -13.82 31.64 5.42
N GLU A 96 -13.52 32.93 5.46
CA GLU A 96 -13.68 33.77 6.66
C GLU A 96 -15.00 34.57 6.55
N ASP A 97 -15.87 34.17 5.62
CA ASP A 97 -17.22 34.70 5.43
C ASP A 97 -18.32 33.82 6.06
N GLU A 98 -17.98 32.81 6.88
CA GLU A 98 -18.88 32.19 7.89
C GLU A 98 -18.08 31.40 8.97
N VAL A 99 -17.50 32.09 9.97
CA VAL A 99 -17.55 31.83 11.43
C VAL A 99 -16.67 32.82 12.20
#